data_AF-A0A0J6KLW0-F1
#
_entry.id   AF-A0A0J6KLW0-F1
#
_cell.length_a   1.000
_cell.length_b   1.000
_cell.length_c   1.000
_cell.angle_alpha   90.00
_cell.angle_beta   90.00
_cell.angle_gamma   90.00
#
_symmetry.space_group_name_H-M   'P 1'
#
loop_
_entity.id
_entity.type
_entity.pdbx_description
1 polymer ?
#
loop_
_entity_poly.entity_id
_entity_poly.type
_entity_poly.pdbx_seq_one_letter_code
_entity_poly.pdbx_strand_id
1 'polypeptide(L)'
;MMEACVEGETYVNKERTTNPFQVFGQYFFIDKDKDAHYGLRKNIENSHFAPWLNQGRIQLIKSTFNQAIETIIQRIETANPKARALFLLDQYGYNQISVGMINKILSRLPFSEIILNFNVDSLINYISEKNIDSFIEKTQFSLDHLRGRVEQLWEKGDEDNRRQILQKYFYEAITRDCGAGYYESFFIKNPHGYGLYWLIHMSRQPTARHVMNEIGWRYGNEVVQYAGEGLDRFNMMGYSPLHDDRFMAGELEIFSFQPAYHQMTLERLSEQIPRMLHGRFSNGVKVEEFLNATCNHTGASKAQYLTTLTSLHAGNEITLMDENGRVLRRGSKAKEKLVLLATNQPKLFL
;
A
#
# COMPACT_ATOMS: atom_id res chain seq x y z
N MET A 1 5.86 9.09 15.85
CA MET A 1 4.74 8.13 15.95
C MET A 1 3.80 8.44 17.12
N MET A 2 4.31 8.55 18.36
CA MET A 2 3.46 8.86 19.54
C MET A 2 2.74 10.20 19.38
N GLU A 3 3.45 11.24 18.95
CA GLU A 3 2.85 12.54 18.58
C GLU A 3 1.73 12.39 17.54
N ALA A 4 2.00 11.70 16.44
CA ALA A 4 1.00 11.47 15.39
C ALA A 4 -0.26 10.76 15.89
N CYS A 5 -0.16 9.88 16.90
CA CYS A 5 -1.34 9.28 17.53
C CYS A 5 -2.15 10.31 18.31
N VAL A 6 -1.48 11.17 19.09
CA VAL A 6 -2.11 12.26 19.87
C VAL A 6 -2.76 13.29 18.94
N GLU A 7 -2.07 13.68 17.87
CA GLU A 7 -2.59 14.56 16.83
C GLU A 7 -3.81 13.94 16.13
N GLY A 8 -3.74 12.64 15.79
CA GLY A 8 -4.84 11.90 15.18
C GLY A 8 -6.07 11.83 16.09
N GLU A 9 -5.89 11.53 17.37
CA GLU A 9 -6.97 11.59 18.38
C GLU A 9 -7.61 12.98 18.42
N THR A 10 -6.76 14.01 18.53
CA THR A 10 -7.21 15.40 18.60
C THR A 10 -8.01 15.77 17.35
N TYR A 11 -7.52 15.39 16.17
CA TYR A 11 -8.19 15.64 14.90
C TYR A 11 -9.56 14.96 14.84
N VAL A 12 -9.65 13.68 15.16
CA VAL A 12 -10.92 12.92 15.14
C VAL A 12 -11.93 13.49 16.15
N ASN A 13 -11.46 13.97 17.29
CA ASN A 13 -12.32 14.52 18.34
C ASN A 13 -12.84 15.93 18.07
N LYS A 14 -12.30 16.67 17.08
CA LYS A 14 -12.83 17.99 16.70
C LYS A 14 -14.32 17.95 16.35
N GLU A 15 -14.76 16.87 15.73
CA GLU A 15 -16.15 16.69 15.28
C GLU A 15 -16.98 15.81 16.23
N ARG A 16 -16.38 15.29 17.31
CA ARG A 16 -17.07 14.42 18.28
C ARG A 16 -17.39 15.18 19.56
N THR A 17 -18.64 15.56 19.71
CA THR A 17 -19.15 16.22 20.93
C THR A 17 -19.53 15.22 22.03
N THR A 18 -19.74 13.95 21.69
CA THR A 18 -20.07 12.86 22.61
C THR A 18 -19.19 11.64 22.30
N ASN A 19 -18.80 10.88 23.33
CA ASN A 19 -17.91 9.72 23.25
C ASN A 19 -16.57 10.01 22.55
N PRO A 20 -15.65 10.75 23.21
CA PRO A 20 -14.36 11.06 22.63
C PRO A 20 -13.61 9.78 22.27
N PHE A 21 -13.03 9.78 21.08
CA PHE A 21 -12.11 8.76 20.62
C PHE A 21 -10.81 8.82 21.42
N GLN A 22 -10.32 7.67 21.86
CA GLN A 22 -9.04 7.55 22.54
C GLN A 22 -8.28 6.35 21.98
N VAL A 23 -7.00 6.52 21.70
CA VAL A 23 -6.06 5.46 21.30
C VAL A 23 -5.31 5.01 22.54
N PHE A 24 -5.75 3.88 23.09
CA PHE A 24 -5.02 3.18 24.15
C PHE A 24 -3.85 2.38 23.55
N GLY A 25 -2.84 3.10 23.07
CA GLY A 25 -1.66 2.51 22.43
C GLY A 25 -0.63 1.94 23.41
N GLN A 26 -0.08 0.77 23.05
CA GLN A 26 1.20 0.27 23.54
C GLN A 26 2.24 0.42 22.41
N TYR A 27 3.44 0.89 22.76
CA TYR A 27 4.49 1.20 21.80
C TYR A 27 5.71 0.33 22.08
N PHE A 28 6.19 -0.34 21.04
CA PHE A 28 7.36 -1.20 21.09
C PHE A 28 8.42 -0.62 20.15
N PHE A 29 9.57 -0.24 20.72
CA PHE A 29 10.72 0.23 19.96
C PHE A 29 11.83 -0.80 20.11
N ILE A 30 12.29 -1.36 18.98
CA ILE A 30 13.23 -2.48 18.96
C ILE A 30 14.46 -2.04 18.22
N ASP A 31 15.62 -2.09 18.88
CA ASP A 31 16.91 -1.84 18.25
C ASP A 31 18.00 -2.68 18.93
N LYS A 32 18.95 -3.20 18.17
CA LYS A 32 20.09 -3.94 18.71
C LYS A 32 21.18 -3.01 19.22
N ASP A 33 21.27 -1.81 18.66
CA ASP A 33 22.26 -0.80 18.99
C ASP A 33 21.97 -0.21 20.38
N LYS A 34 22.99 -0.29 21.24
CA LYS A 34 22.91 0.23 22.61
C LYS A 34 22.80 1.75 22.62
N ASP A 35 23.50 2.43 21.73
CA ASP A 35 23.58 3.90 21.72
C ASP A 35 22.30 4.50 21.16
N ALA A 36 21.73 3.88 20.11
CA ALA A 36 20.39 4.23 19.62
C ALA A 36 19.33 4.06 20.71
N HIS A 37 19.36 2.95 21.45
CA HIS A 37 18.44 2.69 22.56
C HIS A 37 18.57 3.74 23.68
N TYR A 38 19.80 4.07 24.06
CA TYR A 38 20.08 5.10 25.06
C TYR A 38 19.61 6.49 24.62
N GLY A 39 19.89 6.87 23.37
CA GLY A 39 19.44 8.12 22.78
C GLY A 39 17.91 8.23 22.75
N LEU A 40 17.22 7.18 22.30
CA LEU A 40 15.76 7.14 22.27
C LEU A 40 15.17 7.25 23.68
N ARG A 41 15.72 6.52 24.66
CA ARG A 41 15.30 6.62 26.06
C ARG A 41 15.38 8.05 26.57
N LYS A 42 16.55 8.69 26.42
CA LYS A 42 16.77 10.09 26.82
C LYS A 42 15.77 11.04 26.16
N ASN A 43 15.52 10.88 24.87
CA ASN A 43 14.56 11.71 24.15
C ASN A 43 13.13 11.55 24.71
N ILE A 44 12.71 10.33 25.04
CA ILE A 44 11.38 10.09 25.63
C ILE A 44 11.31 10.66 27.06
N GLU A 45 12.34 10.45 27.88
CA GLU A 45 12.42 10.98 29.25
C GLU A 45 12.38 12.50 29.31
N ASN A 46 12.93 13.18 28.28
CA ASN A 46 12.89 14.63 28.13
C ASN A 46 11.62 15.15 27.43
N SER A 47 10.69 14.27 27.06
CA SER A 47 9.44 14.63 26.37
C SER A 47 8.23 14.53 27.30
N HIS A 48 7.08 15.01 26.83
CA HIS A 48 5.82 14.83 27.55
C HIS A 48 5.32 13.36 27.60
N PHE A 49 6.00 12.43 26.91
CA PHE A 49 5.74 10.99 26.99
C PHE A 49 6.51 10.28 28.11
N ALA A 50 7.34 10.97 28.90
CA ALA A 50 8.07 10.36 30.02
C ALA A 50 7.17 9.53 30.97
N PRO A 51 5.93 9.94 31.32
CA PRO A 51 5.04 9.13 32.15
C PRO A 51 4.68 7.76 31.53
N TRP A 52 4.66 7.65 30.20
CA TRP A 52 4.27 6.42 29.49
C TRP A 52 5.36 5.34 29.59
N LEU A 53 6.61 5.70 29.82
CA LEU A 53 7.68 4.75 30.16
C LEU A 53 7.39 4.08 31.50
N ASN A 54 7.11 4.86 32.54
CA ASN A 54 6.86 4.36 33.89
C ASN A 54 5.57 3.52 33.98
N GLN A 55 4.57 3.86 33.16
CA GLN A 55 3.31 3.11 33.04
C GLN A 55 3.45 1.81 32.23
N GLY A 56 4.61 1.55 31.62
CA GLY A 56 4.82 0.38 30.75
C GLY A 56 4.10 0.46 29.40
N ARG A 57 3.56 1.63 29.02
CA ARG A 57 2.96 1.86 27.70
C ARG A 57 4.02 1.92 26.60
N ILE A 58 5.23 2.37 26.93
CA ILE A 58 6.38 2.37 26.03
C ILE A 58 7.37 1.30 26.48
N GLN A 59 7.78 0.44 25.55
CA GLN A 59 8.79 -0.59 25.78
C GLN A 59 9.93 -0.43 24.80
N LEU A 60 11.12 -0.27 25.38
CA LEU A 60 12.38 -0.20 24.64
C LEU A 60 13.07 -1.56 24.72
N ILE A 61 13.07 -2.31 23.63
CA ILE A 61 13.57 -3.68 23.56
C ILE A 61 14.93 -3.67 22.88
N LYS A 62 15.99 -4.00 23.62
CA LYS A 62 17.33 -4.13 23.06
C LYS A 62 17.51 -5.52 22.43
N SER A 63 17.14 -5.67 21.17
CA SER A 63 17.19 -6.95 20.44
C SER A 63 17.11 -6.71 18.93
N THR A 64 17.32 -7.75 18.13
CA THR A 64 16.93 -7.69 16.72
C THR A 64 15.42 -7.86 16.59
N PHE A 65 14.83 -7.31 15.53
CA PHE A 65 13.39 -7.50 15.27
C PHE A 65 13.03 -8.99 15.19
N ASN A 66 13.85 -9.79 14.50
CA ASN A 66 13.62 -11.23 14.32
C ASN A 66 13.58 -12.02 15.64
N GLN A 67 14.34 -11.59 16.64
CA GLN A 67 14.34 -12.20 17.97
C GLN A 67 13.16 -11.73 18.82
N ALA A 68 12.72 -10.48 18.68
CA ALA A 68 11.68 -9.89 19.51
C ALA A 68 10.24 -10.19 19.02
N ILE A 69 10.05 -10.36 17.71
CA ILE A 69 8.73 -10.31 17.08
C ILE A 69 7.77 -11.40 17.57
N GLU A 70 8.26 -12.61 17.82
CA GLU A 70 7.43 -13.73 18.27
C GLU A 70 6.77 -13.43 19.63
N THR A 71 7.56 -12.94 20.59
CA THR A 71 7.07 -12.53 21.91
C THR A 71 6.08 -11.36 21.81
N ILE A 72 6.31 -10.42 20.89
CA ILE A 72 5.42 -9.27 20.69
C ILE A 72 4.08 -9.73 20.11
N ILE A 73 4.09 -10.60 19.09
CA ILE A 73 2.86 -11.16 18.52
C ILE A 73 2.06 -11.88 19.61
N GLN A 74 2.69 -12.78 20.37
CA GLN A 74 2.04 -13.52 21.45
C GLN A 74 1.41 -12.57 22.49
N ARG A 75 2.12 -11.49 22.83
CA ARG A 75 1.61 -10.48 23.75
C ARG A 75 0.40 -9.74 23.20
N ILE A 76 0.41 -9.35 21.93
CA ILE A 76 -0.71 -8.68 21.28
C ILE A 76 -1.93 -9.61 21.24
N GLU A 77 -1.74 -10.87 20.80
CA GLU A 77 -2.80 -11.89 20.75
C GLU A 77 -3.41 -12.15 22.13
N THR A 78 -2.57 -12.28 23.16
CA THR A 78 -3.02 -12.53 24.55
C THR A 78 -3.79 -11.34 25.11
N ALA A 79 -3.35 -10.12 24.81
CA ALA A 79 -4.01 -8.91 25.29
C ALA A 79 -5.36 -8.69 24.60
N ASN A 80 -5.41 -8.83 23.27
CA ASN A 80 -6.63 -8.73 22.48
C ASN A 80 -6.42 -9.32 21.08
N PRO A 81 -7.05 -10.45 20.71
CA PRO A 81 -6.95 -11.03 19.37
C PRO A 81 -7.43 -10.12 18.23
N LYS A 82 -8.24 -9.10 18.54
CA LYS A 82 -8.71 -8.07 17.59
C LYS A 82 -7.95 -6.75 17.71
N ALA A 83 -6.80 -6.74 18.38
CA ALA A 83 -5.95 -5.57 18.47
C ALA A 83 -5.53 -5.12 17.06
N ARG A 84 -5.62 -3.81 16.83
CA ARG A 84 -5.02 -3.18 15.66
C ARG A 84 -3.56 -2.90 15.96
N ALA A 85 -2.68 -3.30 15.06
CA ALA A 85 -1.24 -3.13 15.24
C ALA A 85 -0.65 -2.51 13.98
N LEU A 86 0.21 -1.51 14.14
CA LEU A 86 0.94 -0.90 13.03
C LEU A 86 2.43 -1.17 13.22
N PHE A 87 3.02 -1.87 12.25
CA PHE A 87 4.44 -2.16 12.20
C PHE A 87 5.11 -1.21 11.23
N LEU A 88 5.97 -0.33 11.74
CA LEU A 88 6.84 0.51 10.93
C LEU A 88 8.20 -0.16 10.84
N LEU A 89 8.51 -0.75 9.69
CA LEU A 89 9.72 -1.53 9.47
C LEU A 89 10.67 -0.75 8.56
N ASP A 90 11.69 -0.15 9.17
CA ASP A 90 12.72 0.56 8.42
C ASP A 90 13.86 -0.39 8.05
N GLN A 91 14.00 -0.74 6.78
CA GLN A 91 15.02 -1.67 6.31
C GLN A 91 16.38 -1.00 6.17
N TYR A 92 16.98 -0.58 7.29
CA TYR A 92 18.39 -0.20 7.29
C TYR A 92 19.26 -1.45 7.06
N GLY A 93 19.79 -1.59 5.84
CA GLY A 93 20.56 -2.76 5.38
C GLY A 93 19.80 -3.72 4.44
N TYR A 94 18.59 -3.38 4.01
CA TYR A 94 17.83 -3.99 2.89
C TYR A 94 17.43 -5.47 3.01
N ASN A 95 17.86 -6.20 4.05
CA ASN A 95 17.76 -7.66 4.10
C ASN A 95 17.38 -8.25 5.47
N GLN A 96 16.82 -7.45 6.37
CA GLN A 96 16.56 -7.89 7.75
C GLN A 96 15.19 -8.52 7.92
N ILE A 97 14.22 -8.14 7.09
CA ILE A 97 12.84 -8.63 7.12
C ILE A 97 12.60 -9.51 5.91
N SER A 98 12.20 -10.75 6.17
CA SER A 98 11.80 -11.67 5.11
C SER A 98 10.30 -11.58 4.82
N VAL A 99 9.90 -11.94 3.59
CA VAL A 99 8.50 -12.12 3.21
C VAL A 99 7.78 -13.09 4.15
N GLY A 100 8.45 -14.17 4.58
CA GLY A 100 7.90 -15.11 5.55
C GLY A 100 7.58 -14.47 6.91
N MET A 101 8.37 -13.47 7.33
CA MET A 101 8.08 -12.71 8.54
C MET A 101 6.87 -11.79 8.39
N ILE A 102 6.77 -11.10 7.26
CA ILE A 102 5.60 -10.26 6.93
C ILE A 102 4.33 -11.11 6.94
N ASN A 103 4.38 -12.27 6.28
CA ASN A 103 3.27 -13.24 6.25
C ASN A 103 2.90 -13.74 7.65
N LYS A 104 3.89 -14.07 8.50
CA LYS A 104 3.66 -14.45 9.89
C LYS A 104 2.91 -13.37 10.68
N ILE A 105 3.34 -12.11 10.57
CA ILE A 105 2.69 -10.99 11.26
C ILE A 105 1.24 -10.85 10.80
N LEU A 106 1.01 -10.78 9.48
CA LEU A 106 -0.31 -10.55 8.91
C LEU A 106 -1.27 -11.73 9.18
N SER A 107 -0.80 -12.98 9.12
CA SER A 107 -1.62 -14.15 9.37
C SER A 107 -2.04 -14.28 10.85
N ARG A 108 -1.14 -13.96 11.77
CA ARG A 108 -1.39 -14.06 13.22
C ARG A 108 -2.11 -12.84 13.81
N LEU A 109 -1.91 -11.67 13.21
CA LEU A 109 -2.56 -10.43 13.59
C LEU A 109 -3.40 -9.91 12.40
N PRO A 110 -4.63 -10.40 12.19
CA PRO A 110 -5.42 -10.08 10.99
C PRO A 110 -5.79 -8.60 10.83
N PHE A 111 -5.72 -7.82 11.92
CA PHE A 111 -5.97 -6.37 11.93
C PHE A 111 -4.67 -5.56 11.99
N SER A 112 -3.54 -6.20 11.69
CA SER A 112 -2.27 -5.51 11.56
C SER A 112 -2.09 -4.86 10.20
N GLU A 113 -1.27 -3.82 10.20
CA GLU A 113 -0.77 -3.12 9.04
C GLU A 113 0.75 -3.05 9.14
N ILE A 114 1.42 -3.20 8.00
CA ILE A 114 2.88 -3.11 7.91
C ILE A 114 3.20 -2.01 6.91
N ILE A 115 4.05 -1.08 7.30
CA ILE A 115 4.69 -0.14 6.40
C ILE A 115 6.17 -0.53 6.35
N LEU A 116 6.60 -1.02 5.20
CA LEU A 116 7.98 -1.34 4.91
C LEU A 116 8.63 -0.16 4.20
N ASN A 117 9.71 0.36 4.78
CA ASN A 117 10.44 1.51 4.24
C ASN A 117 11.81 1.08 3.71
N PHE A 118 12.11 1.51 2.48
CA PHE A 118 13.43 1.38 1.87
C PHE A 118 13.98 2.76 1.52
N ASN A 119 15.26 2.99 1.82
CA ASN A 119 16.01 4.04 1.13
C ASN A 119 16.36 3.53 -0.28
N VAL A 120 15.81 4.17 -1.31
CA VAL A 120 15.91 3.71 -2.71
C VAL A 120 17.35 3.70 -3.19
N ASP A 121 18.09 4.79 -2.99
CA ASP A 121 19.45 4.92 -3.51
C ASP A 121 20.36 3.87 -2.90
N SER A 122 20.19 3.63 -1.61
CA SER A 122 21.02 2.67 -0.91
C SER A 122 20.61 1.23 -1.24
N LEU A 123 19.33 0.95 -1.53
CA LEU A 123 18.90 -0.32 -2.09
C LEU A 123 19.48 -0.51 -3.51
N ILE A 124 19.47 0.54 -4.32
CA ILE A 124 20.07 0.57 -5.66
C ILE A 124 21.56 0.22 -5.60
N ASN A 125 22.29 0.90 -4.72
CA ASN A 125 23.73 0.69 -4.54
C ASN A 125 24.06 -0.65 -3.88
N TYR A 126 23.10 -1.24 -3.14
CA TYR A 126 23.27 -2.56 -2.57
C TYR A 126 23.14 -3.62 -3.65
N ILE A 127 22.07 -3.66 -4.44
CA ILE A 127 21.82 -4.76 -5.38
C ILE A 127 22.87 -4.80 -6.50
N SER A 128 23.52 -5.96 -6.65
CA SER A 128 24.50 -6.27 -7.69
C SER A 128 24.48 -7.76 -8.01
N GLU A 129 25.10 -8.15 -9.13
CA GLU A 129 25.20 -9.57 -9.49
C GLU A 129 25.92 -10.40 -8.40
N LYS A 130 26.83 -9.77 -7.63
CA LYS A 130 27.59 -10.43 -6.56
C LYS A 130 26.78 -10.74 -5.31
N ASN A 131 25.68 -10.02 -5.06
CA ASN A 131 24.95 -10.14 -3.79
C ASN A 131 23.45 -10.38 -3.92
N ILE A 132 22.92 -10.46 -5.14
CA ILE A 132 21.53 -10.82 -5.40
C ILE A 132 21.14 -12.16 -4.73
N ASP A 133 22.03 -13.15 -4.76
CA ASP A 133 21.79 -14.45 -4.12
C ASP A 133 21.60 -14.32 -2.60
N SER A 134 22.52 -13.60 -1.93
CA SER A 134 22.41 -13.37 -0.48
C SER A 134 21.19 -12.51 -0.12
N PHE A 135 20.84 -11.56 -0.99
CA PHE A 135 19.64 -10.75 -0.83
C PHE A 135 18.38 -11.61 -0.89
N ILE A 136 18.25 -12.46 -1.92
CA ILE A 136 17.13 -13.39 -2.09
C ILE A 136 17.04 -14.35 -0.90
N GLU A 137 18.16 -14.92 -0.47
CA GLU A 137 18.17 -15.85 0.67
C GLU A 137 17.64 -15.21 1.95
N LYS A 138 18.07 -13.99 2.26
CA LYS A 138 17.70 -13.28 3.50
C LYS A 138 16.28 -12.71 3.46
N THR A 139 15.90 -12.12 2.32
CA THR A 139 14.58 -11.50 2.16
C THR A 139 13.50 -12.50 1.80
N GLN A 140 13.88 -13.65 1.24
CA GLN A 140 12.97 -14.65 0.69
C GLN A 140 12.03 -14.06 -0.37
N PHE A 141 12.46 -13.00 -1.06
CA PHE A 141 11.71 -12.41 -2.17
C PHE A 141 11.88 -13.29 -3.41
N SER A 142 10.79 -13.54 -4.13
CA SER A 142 10.77 -14.33 -5.36
C SER A 142 11.42 -13.60 -6.55
N LEU A 143 12.73 -13.37 -6.47
CA LEU A 143 13.54 -12.61 -7.45
C LEU A 143 14.54 -13.49 -8.22
N ASP A 144 14.38 -14.82 -8.21
CA ASP A 144 15.31 -15.73 -8.89
C ASP A 144 15.47 -15.45 -10.40
N HIS A 145 14.45 -14.88 -11.03
CA HIS A 145 14.47 -14.47 -12.43
C HIS A 145 15.43 -13.31 -12.73
N LEU A 146 15.95 -12.62 -11.70
CA LEU A 146 16.98 -11.58 -11.85
C LEU A 146 18.41 -12.14 -11.83
N ARG A 147 18.61 -13.40 -11.40
CA ARG A 147 19.95 -14.02 -11.38
C ARG A 147 20.54 -14.07 -12.80
N GLY A 148 21.80 -13.66 -12.95
CA GLY A 148 22.48 -13.55 -14.24
C GLY A 148 22.01 -12.39 -15.12
N ARG A 149 21.08 -11.56 -14.64
CA ARG A 149 20.50 -10.42 -15.37
C ARG A 149 20.68 -9.10 -14.63
N VAL A 150 21.23 -9.08 -13.41
CA VAL A 150 21.37 -7.84 -12.63
C VAL A 150 22.33 -6.90 -13.35
N GLU A 151 23.46 -7.37 -13.85
CA GLU A 151 24.39 -6.50 -14.59
C GLU A 151 23.71 -5.82 -15.80
N GLN A 152 22.95 -6.59 -16.59
CA GLN A 152 22.30 -6.09 -17.80
C GLN A 152 21.13 -5.15 -17.49
N LEU A 153 20.26 -5.54 -16.57
CA LEU A 153 19.01 -4.82 -16.28
C LEU A 153 19.24 -3.66 -15.32
N TRP A 154 20.13 -3.82 -14.33
CA TRP A 154 20.29 -2.90 -13.22
C TRP A 154 21.54 -2.03 -13.35
N GLU A 155 22.71 -2.66 -13.50
CA GLU A 155 23.99 -1.94 -13.42
C GLU A 155 24.22 -1.04 -14.64
N LYS A 156 23.85 -1.50 -15.83
CA LYS A 156 23.92 -0.74 -17.10
C LYS A 156 22.77 0.24 -17.31
N GLY A 157 21.72 0.17 -16.48
CA GLY A 157 20.58 1.07 -16.52
C GLY A 157 20.86 2.43 -15.89
N ASP A 158 20.16 3.46 -16.35
CA ASP A 158 20.10 4.75 -15.64
C ASP A 158 19.24 4.64 -14.36
N GLU A 159 19.16 5.75 -13.62
CA GLU A 159 18.45 5.80 -12.34
C GLU A 159 16.95 5.50 -12.47
N ASP A 160 16.31 6.00 -13.52
CA ASP A 160 14.87 5.78 -13.75
C ASP A 160 14.58 4.33 -14.13
N ASN A 161 15.45 3.70 -14.92
CA ASN A 161 15.34 2.27 -15.23
C ASN A 161 15.46 1.41 -13.96
N ARG A 162 16.38 1.72 -13.04
CA ARG A 162 16.52 0.99 -11.77
C ARG A 162 15.28 1.13 -10.89
N ARG A 163 14.70 2.33 -10.81
CA ARG A 163 13.44 2.56 -10.07
C ARG A 163 12.26 1.81 -10.67
N GLN A 164 12.18 1.74 -12.00
CA GLN A 164 11.17 0.94 -12.68
C GLN A 164 11.35 -0.56 -12.40
N ILE A 165 12.59 -1.06 -12.36
CA ILE A 165 12.89 -2.47 -11.99
C ILE A 165 12.51 -2.75 -10.54
N LEU A 166 12.78 -1.84 -9.60
CA LEU A 166 12.30 -1.95 -8.22
C LEU A 166 10.78 -2.10 -8.19
N GLN A 167 10.07 -1.20 -8.84
CA GLN A 167 8.62 -1.23 -8.81
C GLN A 167 8.03 -2.41 -9.59
N LYS A 168 8.68 -2.92 -10.63
CA LYS A 168 8.19 -4.09 -11.37
C LYS A 168 8.44 -5.37 -10.59
N TYR A 169 9.70 -5.67 -10.29
CA TYR A 169 10.09 -6.98 -9.79
C TYR A 169 10.06 -7.06 -8.27
N PHE A 170 10.55 -6.04 -7.56
CA PHE A 170 10.59 -6.09 -6.10
C PHE A 170 9.21 -5.92 -5.49
N TYR A 171 8.41 -4.99 -6.02
CA TYR A 171 7.04 -4.80 -5.55
C TYR A 171 6.21 -6.08 -5.70
N GLU A 172 6.29 -6.73 -6.88
CA GLU A 172 5.57 -7.97 -7.14
C GLU A 172 6.07 -9.10 -6.24
N ALA A 173 7.40 -9.26 -6.10
CA ALA A 173 7.98 -10.26 -5.22
C ALA A 173 7.59 -10.06 -3.74
N ILE A 174 7.49 -8.82 -3.28
CA ILE A 174 7.05 -8.49 -1.92
C ILE A 174 5.56 -8.80 -1.76
N THR A 175 4.71 -8.30 -2.67
CA THR A 175 3.24 -8.36 -2.50
C THR A 175 2.64 -9.73 -2.80
N ARG A 176 3.24 -10.51 -3.70
CA ARG A 176 2.74 -11.84 -4.07
C ARG A 176 2.78 -12.82 -2.90
N ASP A 177 3.87 -12.82 -2.15
CA ASP A 177 4.17 -13.88 -1.17
C ASP A 177 4.00 -13.43 0.29
N CYS A 178 3.84 -12.12 0.54
CA CYS A 178 3.72 -11.58 1.90
C CYS A 178 2.40 -11.89 2.61
N GLY A 179 1.39 -12.45 1.91
CA GLY A 179 0.10 -12.79 2.51
C GLY A 179 -0.80 -11.60 2.84
N ALA A 180 -0.47 -10.40 2.36
CA ALA A 180 -1.34 -9.24 2.39
C ALA A 180 -2.48 -9.40 1.38
N GLY A 181 -3.70 -9.07 1.79
CA GLY A 181 -4.84 -8.99 0.86
C GLY A 181 -4.89 -7.64 0.14
N TYR A 182 -4.32 -6.61 0.77
CA TYR A 182 -4.38 -5.23 0.31
C TYR A 182 -3.05 -4.53 0.49
N TYR A 183 -2.65 -3.74 -0.49
CA TYR A 183 -1.36 -3.07 -0.47
C TYR A 183 -1.39 -1.78 -1.30
N GLU A 184 -0.47 -0.88 -0.98
CA GLU A 184 -0.25 0.35 -1.72
C GLU A 184 1.22 0.77 -1.60
N SER A 185 1.77 1.39 -2.64
CA SER A 185 3.19 1.72 -2.72
C SER A 185 3.40 3.16 -3.17
N PHE A 186 4.33 3.85 -2.52
CA PHE A 186 4.61 5.26 -2.73
C PHE A 186 6.10 5.56 -2.67
N PHE A 187 6.58 6.39 -3.60
CA PHE A 187 7.88 7.03 -3.46
C PHE A 187 7.70 8.39 -2.82
N ILE A 188 8.37 8.62 -1.68
CA ILE A 188 8.38 9.90 -0.99
C ILE A 188 9.69 10.61 -1.29
N LYS A 189 9.58 11.85 -1.80
CA LYS A 189 10.73 12.73 -1.99
C LYS A 189 11.18 13.28 -0.63
N ASN A 190 12.48 13.24 -0.35
CA ASN A 190 13.02 13.93 0.81
C ASN A 190 13.18 15.43 0.46
N PRO A 191 12.44 16.36 1.11
CA PRO A 191 12.53 17.78 0.78
C PRO A 191 13.84 18.44 1.22
N HIS A 192 14.59 17.81 2.14
CA HIS A 192 15.79 18.40 2.77
C HIS A 192 17.02 17.49 2.72
N GLY A 193 17.02 16.44 1.89
CA GLY A 193 18.14 15.51 1.80
C GLY A 193 18.24 14.80 0.45
N TYR A 194 19.22 13.92 0.32
CA TYR A 194 19.44 13.12 -0.88
C TYR A 194 18.59 11.84 -0.84
N GLY A 195 18.01 11.50 -1.99
CA GLY A 195 17.35 10.22 -2.25
C GLY A 195 15.85 10.16 -2.04
N LEU A 196 15.28 9.04 -2.50
CA LEU A 196 13.87 8.69 -2.35
C LEU A 196 13.68 7.64 -1.26
N TYR A 197 12.56 7.75 -0.54
CA TYR A 197 12.05 6.65 0.26
C TYR A 197 10.98 5.89 -0.51
N TRP A 198 11.05 4.57 -0.47
CA TRP A 198 10.02 3.71 -1.02
C TRP A 198 9.25 3.05 0.12
N LEU A 199 8.00 3.47 0.28
CA LEU A 199 7.08 2.91 1.26
C LEU A 199 6.14 1.91 0.60
N ILE A 200 6.08 0.72 1.19
CA ILE A 200 5.12 -0.31 0.81
C ILE A 200 4.24 -0.59 2.02
N HIS A 201 2.97 -0.21 1.91
CA HIS A 201 1.93 -0.53 2.88
C HIS A 201 1.29 -1.86 2.54
N MET A 202 1.08 -2.70 3.56
CA MET A 202 0.49 -4.02 3.46
C MET A 202 -0.50 -4.24 4.59
N SER A 203 -1.67 -4.77 4.27
CA SER A 203 -2.72 -5.08 5.22
C SER A 203 -3.59 -6.25 4.75
N ARG A 204 -4.38 -6.79 5.68
CA ARG A 204 -5.51 -7.69 5.37
C ARG A 204 -6.85 -6.96 5.39
N GLN A 205 -6.85 -5.65 5.63
CA GLN A 205 -8.04 -4.81 5.70
C GLN A 205 -8.13 -3.91 4.46
N PRO A 206 -9.24 -3.95 3.69
CA PRO A 206 -9.39 -3.10 2.50
C PRO A 206 -9.41 -1.62 2.88
N THR A 207 -10.06 -1.29 4.00
CA THR A 207 -10.15 0.08 4.52
C THR A 207 -8.77 0.70 4.71
N ALA A 208 -7.79 -0.06 5.21
CA ALA A 208 -6.43 0.43 5.40
C ALA A 208 -5.80 0.88 4.07
N ARG A 209 -5.93 0.05 3.03
CA ARG A 209 -5.43 0.39 1.69
C ARG A 209 -6.17 1.59 1.09
N HIS A 210 -7.48 1.69 1.26
CA HIS A 210 -8.25 2.84 0.76
C HIS A 210 -7.80 4.14 1.43
N VAL A 211 -7.59 4.12 2.75
CA VAL A 211 -7.05 5.28 3.50
C VAL A 211 -5.66 5.66 2.99
N MET A 212 -4.78 4.68 2.78
CA MET A 212 -3.44 4.96 2.24
C MET A 212 -3.50 5.57 0.84
N ASN A 213 -4.38 5.08 -0.04
CA ASN A 213 -4.58 5.67 -1.36
C ASN A 213 -5.09 7.12 -1.29
N GLU A 214 -6.03 7.41 -0.37
CA GLU A 214 -6.51 8.78 -0.12
C GLU A 214 -5.40 9.72 0.40
N ILE A 215 -4.49 9.20 1.23
CA ILE A 215 -3.29 9.93 1.67
C ILE A 215 -2.42 10.28 0.46
N GLY A 216 -2.21 9.33 -0.47
CA GLY A 216 -1.50 9.59 -1.73
C GLY A 216 -2.07 10.78 -2.50
N TRP A 217 -3.39 10.82 -2.70
CA TRP A 217 -4.09 11.95 -3.34
C TRP A 217 -3.99 13.26 -2.55
N ARG A 218 -3.97 13.20 -1.22
CA ARG A 218 -3.85 14.39 -0.38
C ARG A 218 -2.46 15.04 -0.44
N TYR A 219 -1.41 14.22 -0.51
CA TYR A 219 -0.02 14.66 -0.50
C TYR A 219 0.68 14.50 -1.86
N GLY A 220 -0.08 14.46 -2.96
CA GLY A 220 0.39 14.00 -4.26
C GLY A 220 1.54 14.77 -4.91
N ASN A 221 1.92 15.95 -4.39
CA ASN A 221 3.13 16.65 -4.84
C ASN A 221 4.43 16.05 -4.28
N GLU A 222 4.34 15.32 -3.17
CA GLU A 222 5.47 14.71 -2.46
C GLU A 222 5.58 13.21 -2.72
N VAL A 223 4.58 12.65 -3.42
CA VAL A 223 4.40 11.22 -3.66
C VAL A 223 4.38 10.93 -5.16
N VAL A 224 5.21 9.99 -5.62
CA VAL A 224 5.25 9.52 -7.02
C VAL A 224 5.00 8.01 -7.07
N GLN A 225 4.41 7.52 -8.16
CA GLN A 225 4.20 6.09 -8.41
C GLN A 225 4.40 5.75 -9.89
N TYR A 226 5.21 4.74 -10.22
CA TYR A 226 5.39 4.31 -11.63
C TYR A 226 4.28 3.32 -12.01
N ALA A 227 3.18 3.82 -12.52
CA ALA A 227 1.92 3.09 -12.65
C ALA A 227 1.11 3.66 -13.82
N GLY A 228 0.26 2.85 -14.45
CA GLY A 228 -0.74 3.35 -15.41
C GLY A 228 -1.99 3.90 -14.70
N GLU A 229 -2.76 4.75 -15.39
CA GLU A 229 -4.05 5.20 -14.87
C GLU A 229 -5.13 4.10 -15.00
N GLY A 230 -6.13 4.11 -14.12
CA GLY A 230 -7.28 3.19 -14.20
C GLY A 230 -7.13 1.89 -13.37
N LEU A 231 -7.78 0.81 -13.81
CA LEU A 231 -7.94 -0.48 -13.12
C LEU A 231 -6.87 -1.53 -13.42
N ASP A 232 -5.99 -1.21 -14.36
CA ASP A 232 -4.93 -2.08 -14.87
C ASP A 232 -3.55 -1.48 -14.55
N ARG A 233 -3.42 -0.80 -13.41
CA ARG A 233 -2.21 -0.06 -12.97
C ARG A 233 -0.92 -0.88 -13.07
N PHE A 234 -1.04 -2.21 -12.97
CA PHE A 234 0.04 -3.18 -13.00
C PHE A 234 -0.12 -4.26 -14.08
N ASN A 235 -1.03 -4.13 -15.05
CA ASN A 235 -1.18 -5.12 -16.12
C ASN A 235 0.01 -5.11 -17.13
N MET A 236 1.01 -4.26 -16.86
CA MET A 236 2.38 -4.30 -17.41
C MET A 236 3.38 -5.13 -16.59
N MET A 237 2.98 -5.74 -15.46
CA MET A 237 3.86 -6.49 -14.56
C MET A 237 3.67 -8.00 -14.59
N GLY A 238 2.61 -8.51 -15.24
CA GLY A 238 2.60 -9.91 -15.68
C GLY A 238 3.61 -10.11 -16.83
N TYR A 239 4.32 -11.24 -16.88
CA TYR A 239 5.22 -11.54 -17.99
C TYR A 239 4.48 -11.44 -19.33
N SER A 240 4.72 -10.36 -20.06
CA SER A 240 4.24 -10.13 -21.42
C SER A 240 5.44 -9.67 -22.24
N PRO A 241 5.85 -10.45 -23.26
CA PRO A 241 6.97 -10.07 -24.14
C PRO A 241 6.79 -8.69 -24.77
N LEU A 242 5.54 -8.29 -25.04
CA LEU A 242 5.18 -6.99 -25.62
C LEU A 242 5.39 -5.81 -24.65
N HIS A 243 5.33 -6.06 -23.34
CA HIS A 243 5.53 -5.04 -22.32
C HIS A 243 7.00 -4.94 -21.89
N ASP A 244 7.81 -6.00 -22.06
CA ASP A 244 9.24 -5.95 -21.78
C ASP A 244 9.95 -4.98 -22.75
N ASP A 245 9.57 -4.96 -24.03
CA ASP A 245 10.18 -4.05 -25.02
C ASP A 245 9.88 -2.57 -24.73
N ARG A 246 8.63 -2.21 -24.35
CA ARG A 246 8.28 -0.83 -23.95
C ARG A 246 8.89 -0.43 -22.60
N PHE A 247 8.96 -1.38 -21.68
CA PHE A 247 9.63 -1.20 -20.38
C PHE A 247 11.12 -0.91 -20.56
N MET A 248 11.81 -1.69 -21.40
CA MET A 248 13.23 -1.46 -21.72
C MET A 248 13.48 -0.20 -22.56
N ALA A 249 12.45 0.30 -23.27
CA ALA A 249 12.52 1.55 -24.03
C ALA A 249 12.26 2.81 -23.17
N GLY A 250 11.97 2.67 -21.87
CA GLY A 250 11.73 3.80 -20.98
C GLY A 250 10.39 4.51 -21.20
N GLU A 251 9.44 3.87 -21.88
CA GLU A 251 8.15 4.45 -22.28
C GLU A 251 7.04 4.32 -21.21
N LEU A 252 7.39 4.08 -19.94
CA LEU A 252 6.38 4.00 -18.88
C LEU A 252 5.79 5.37 -18.54
N GLU A 253 4.47 5.47 -18.62
CA GLU A 253 3.72 6.61 -18.10
C GLU A 253 3.92 6.69 -16.57
N ILE A 254 4.35 7.87 -16.09
CA ILE A 254 4.52 8.13 -14.66
C ILE A 254 3.20 8.65 -14.10
N PHE A 255 2.42 7.79 -13.45
CA PHE A 255 1.27 8.25 -12.69
C PHE A 255 1.68 9.11 -11.48
N SER A 256 1.05 10.26 -11.36
CA SER A 256 1.21 11.12 -10.19
C SER A 256 -0.14 11.39 -9.55
N PHE A 257 -0.16 11.52 -8.23
CA PHE A 257 -1.37 11.86 -7.48
C PHE A 257 -1.72 13.36 -7.59
N GLN A 258 -1.51 13.95 -8.77
CA GLN A 258 -1.71 15.36 -9.04
C GLN A 258 -3.06 15.64 -9.72
N PRO A 259 -3.57 16.89 -9.63
CA PRO A 259 -4.86 17.25 -10.22
C PRO A 259 -5.00 16.91 -11.70
N ALA A 260 -3.92 16.99 -12.49
CA ALA A 260 -3.92 16.63 -13.91
C ALA A 260 -4.34 15.16 -14.16
N TYR A 261 -3.86 14.24 -13.31
CA TYR A 261 -4.16 12.81 -13.41
C TYR A 261 -5.54 12.44 -12.86
N HIS A 262 -6.22 13.36 -12.15
CA HIS A 262 -7.56 13.10 -11.64
C HIS A 262 -8.55 12.85 -12.78
N GLN A 263 -8.55 13.73 -13.80
CA GLN A 263 -9.45 13.61 -14.95
C GLN A 263 -9.12 12.37 -15.79
N MET A 264 -7.83 12.13 -16.07
CA MET A 264 -7.36 10.94 -16.78
C MET A 264 -7.78 9.65 -16.06
N THR A 265 -7.69 9.62 -14.73
CA THR A 265 -8.17 8.49 -13.92
C THR A 265 -9.66 8.24 -14.13
N LEU A 266 -10.49 9.28 -14.09
CA LEU A 266 -11.94 9.13 -14.31
C LEU A 266 -12.26 8.60 -15.71
N GLU A 267 -11.54 9.07 -16.72
CA GLU A 267 -11.70 8.63 -18.12
C GLU A 267 -11.33 7.15 -18.29
N ARG A 268 -10.14 6.74 -17.83
CA ARG A 268 -9.73 5.33 -17.87
C ARG A 268 -10.67 4.42 -17.11
N LEU A 269 -11.10 4.83 -15.91
CA LEU A 269 -12.10 4.08 -15.15
C LEU A 269 -13.41 3.93 -15.94
N SER A 270 -13.85 4.97 -16.64
CA SER A 270 -15.07 4.93 -17.45
C SER A 270 -14.97 3.91 -18.59
N GLU A 271 -13.79 3.78 -19.20
CA GLU A 271 -13.53 2.79 -20.25
C GLU A 271 -13.38 1.35 -19.72
N GLN A 272 -12.75 1.18 -18.55
CA GLN A 272 -12.37 -0.15 -18.04
C GLN A 272 -13.47 -0.80 -17.19
N ILE A 273 -14.22 -0.03 -16.39
CA ILE A 273 -15.25 -0.58 -15.50
C ILE A 273 -16.28 -1.41 -16.29
N PRO A 274 -16.89 -0.92 -17.39
CA PRO A 274 -17.86 -1.72 -18.13
C PRO A 274 -17.27 -3.04 -18.64
N ARG A 275 -16.06 -3.00 -19.22
CA ARG A 275 -15.35 -4.19 -19.72
C ARG A 275 -15.13 -5.21 -18.61
N MET A 276 -14.68 -4.77 -17.44
CA MET A 276 -14.47 -5.65 -16.28
C MET A 276 -15.78 -6.25 -15.75
N LEU A 277 -16.87 -5.47 -15.72
CA LEU A 277 -18.17 -5.98 -15.29
C LEU A 277 -18.67 -7.08 -16.22
N HIS A 278 -18.58 -6.87 -17.54
CA HIS A 278 -18.96 -7.87 -18.51
C HIS A 278 -18.11 -9.14 -18.44
N GLY A 279 -16.79 -9.00 -18.26
CA GLY A 279 -15.87 -10.14 -18.26
C GLY A 279 -15.83 -10.94 -16.95
N ARG A 280 -15.90 -10.26 -15.79
CA ARG A 280 -15.62 -10.87 -14.48
C ARG A 280 -16.80 -10.82 -13.49
N PHE A 281 -17.73 -9.89 -13.66
CA PHE A 281 -18.83 -9.65 -12.72
C PHE A 281 -20.20 -9.63 -13.43
N SER A 282 -20.38 -10.52 -14.41
CA SER A 282 -21.57 -10.54 -15.27
C SER A 282 -22.88 -10.77 -14.53
N ASN A 283 -22.84 -11.46 -13.38
CA ASN A 283 -23.98 -11.68 -12.49
C ASN A 283 -24.26 -10.53 -11.51
N GLY A 284 -23.50 -9.45 -11.62
CA GLY A 284 -23.51 -8.34 -10.66
C GLY A 284 -22.59 -8.53 -9.47
N VAL A 285 -22.24 -7.43 -8.83
CA VAL A 285 -21.32 -7.38 -7.68
C VAL A 285 -21.70 -6.20 -6.79
N LYS A 286 -21.54 -6.29 -5.47
CA LYS A 286 -21.72 -5.08 -4.64
C LYS A 286 -20.65 -4.06 -4.99
N VAL A 287 -20.99 -2.77 -4.94
CA VAL A 287 -20.04 -1.70 -5.20
C VAL A 287 -18.84 -1.82 -4.27
N GLU A 288 -19.06 -2.05 -2.97
CA GLU A 288 -17.96 -2.29 -2.01
C GLU A 288 -17.05 -3.46 -2.41
N GLU A 289 -17.64 -4.60 -2.79
CA GLU A 289 -16.90 -5.80 -3.22
C GLU A 289 -16.10 -5.54 -4.49
N PHE A 290 -16.67 -4.79 -5.44
CA PHE A 290 -15.98 -4.36 -6.65
C PHE A 290 -14.76 -3.48 -6.31
N LEU A 291 -14.96 -2.45 -5.49
CA LEU A 291 -13.87 -1.57 -5.04
C LEU A 291 -12.76 -2.38 -4.36
N ASN A 292 -13.12 -3.30 -3.46
CA ASN A 292 -12.16 -4.12 -2.74
C ASN A 292 -11.45 -5.15 -3.65
N ALA A 293 -12.09 -5.64 -4.71
CA ALA A 293 -11.49 -6.58 -5.64
C ALA A 293 -10.51 -5.93 -6.62
N THR A 294 -10.65 -4.63 -6.89
CA THR A 294 -9.85 -3.89 -7.88
C THR A 294 -8.86 -2.92 -7.25
N CYS A 295 -9.00 -2.61 -5.96
CA CYS A 295 -8.24 -1.58 -5.26
C CYS A 295 -6.72 -1.72 -5.44
N ASN A 296 -6.14 -2.90 -5.26
CA ASN A 296 -4.69 -3.10 -5.40
C ASN A 296 -4.13 -2.75 -6.79
N HIS A 297 -4.97 -2.72 -7.81
CA HIS A 297 -4.59 -2.52 -9.20
C HIS A 297 -4.94 -1.11 -9.70
N THR A 298 -5.18 -0.13 -8.83
CA THR A 298 -5.61 1.20 -9.29
C THR A 298 -5.14 2.39 -8.46
N GLY A 299 -4.82 3.48 -9.17
CA GLY A 299 -4.65 4.84 -8.65
C GLY A 299 -5.85 5.39 -7.91
N ALA A 300 -7.04 4.92 -8.28
CA ALA A 300 -8.28 5.59 -7.98
C ALA A 300 -8.67 5.48 -6.50
N SER A 301 -8.98 6.64 -5.94
CA SER A 301 -9.65 6.77 -4.66
C SER A 301 -11.09 6.24 -4.75
N LYS A 302 -11.64 5.87 -3.61
CA LYS A 302 -13.05 5.50 -3.47
C LYS A 302 -13.99 6.59 -4.00
N ALA A 303 -13.67 7.87 -3.78
CA ALA A 303 -14.47 8.98 -4.30
C ALA A 303 -14.48 9.03 -5.84
N GLN A 304 -13.34 8.77 -6.48
CA GLN A 304 -13.24 8.68 -7.94
C GLN A 304 -14.07 7.51 -8.48
N TYR A 305 -13.98 6.33 -7.86
CA TYR A 305 -14.86 5.20 -8.21
C TYR A 305 -16.33 5.56 -8.16
N LEU A 306 -16.81 6.10 -7.04
CA LEU A 306 -18.22 6.43 -6.86
C LEU A 306 -18.67 7.51 -7.85
N THR A 307 -17.79 8.46 -8.17
CA THR A 307 -18.03 9.48 -9.20
C THR A 307 -18.19 8.83 -10.58
N THR A 308 -17.22 8.00 -11.00
CA THR A 308 -17.28 7.31 -12.29
C THR A 308 -18.49 6.39 -12.41
N LEU A 309 -18.80 5.60 -11.37
CA LEU A 309 -19.97 4.72 -11.36
C LEU A 309 -21.28 5.52 -11.47
N THR A 310 -21.35 6.69 -10.84
CA THR A 310 -22.52 7.58 -10.97
C THR A 310 -22.66 8.06 -12.43
N SER A 311 -21.57 8.48 -13.06
CA SER A 311 -21.56 8.95 -14.46
C SER A 311 -21.93 7.82 -15.43
N LEU A 312 -21.32 6.65 -15.31
CA LEU A 312 -21.62 5.47 -16.15
C LEU A 312 -23.09 5.04 -16.01
N HIS A 313 -23.65 5.09 -14.80
CA HIS A 313 -25.06 4.77 -14.59
C HIS A 313 -25.99 5.81 -15.23
N ALA A 314 -25.67 7.10 -15.13
CA ALA A 314 -26.41 8.15 -15.82
C ALA A 314 -26.35 8.00 -17.35
N GLY A 315 -25.19 7.59 -17.87
CA GLY A 315 -24.96 7.27 -19.29
C GLY A 315 -25.54 5.93 -19.76
N ASN A 316 -26.19 5.16 -18.88
CA ASN A 316 -26.77 3.85 -19.17
C ASN A 316 -25.74 2.81 -19.66
N GLU A 317 -24.50 2.92 -19.19
CA GLU A 317 -23.43 1.94 -19.47
C GLU A 317 -23.40 0.83 -18.41
N ILE A 318 -23.84 1.16 -17.20
CA ILE A 318 -24.01 0.22 -16.08
C ILE A 318 -25.38 0.42 -15.41
N THR A 319 -25.81 -0.58 -14.66
CA THR A 319 -27.02 -0.50 -13.84
C THR A 319 -26.66 -0.54 -12.36
N LEU A 320 -27.26 0.37 -11.59
CA LEU A 320 -27.20 0.36 -10.13
C LEU A 320 -28.53 -0.13 -9.56
N MET A 321 -28.44 -1.02 -8.59
CA MET A 321 -29.57 -1.67 -7.94
C MET A 321 -29.44 -1.57 -6.42
N ASP A 322 -30.54 -1.42 -5.70
CA ASP A 322 -30.53 -1.48 -4.24
C ASP A 322 -30.50 -2.93 -3.72
N GLU A 323 -30.42 -3.07 -2.39
CA GLU A 323 -30.38 -4.36 -1.69
C GLU A 323 -31.66 -5.19 -1.88
N ASN A 324 -32.77 -4.59 -2.32
CA ASN A 324 -34.06 -5.26 -2.55
C ASN A 324 -34.26 -5.65 -4.02
N GLY A 325 -33.25 -5.48 -4.87
CA GLY A 325 -33.34 -5.81 -6.28
C GLY A 325 -33.97 -4.71 -7.15
N ARG A 326 -34.22 -3.51 -6.60
CA ARG A 326 -34.81 -2.42 -7.37
C ARG A 326 -33.75 -1.62 -8.11
N VAL A 327 -33.90 -1.53 -9.44
CA VAL A 327 -33.06 -0.66 -10.28
C VAL A 327 -33.29 0.80 -9.92
N LEU A 328 -32.20 1.53 -9.71
CA LEU A 328 -32.22 2.95 -9.41
C LEU A 328 -32.51 3.80 -10.64
N ARG A 329 -33.03 5.01 -10.41
CA ARG A 329 -33.28 5.98 -11.48
C ARG A 329 -31.94 6.51 -12.00
N ARG A 330 -31.89 6.82 -13.30
CA ARG A 330 -30.74 7.50 -13.91
C ARG A 330 -30.34 8.75 -13.12
N GLY A 331 -29.04 8.95 -12.95
CA GLY A 331 -28.48 10.05 -12.14
C GLY A 331 -28.43 9.78 -10.64
N SER A 332 -28.90 8.61 -10.17
CA SER A 332 -28.72 8.22 -8.76
C SER A 332 -27.23 8.05 -8.44
N LYS A 333 -26.79 8.60 -7.31
CA LYS A 333 -25.40 8.49 -6.85
C LYS A 333 -25.07 7.04 -6.46
N ALA A 334 -23.93 6.56 -6.93
CA ALA A 334 -23.37 5.29 -6.49
C ALA A 334 -23.04 5.33 -4.99
N LYS A 335 -23.29 4.22 -4.30
CA LYS A 335 -22.98 4.00 -2.88
C LYS A 335 -22.50 2.57 -2.71
N GLU A 336 -21.67 2.34 -1.72
CA GLU A 336 -21.02 1.03 -1.46
C GLU A 336 -22.00 -0.13 -1.32
N LYS A 337 -23.14 0.11 -0.68
CA LYS A 337 -24.17 -0.91 -0.44
C LYS A 337 -25.00 -1.28 -1.67
N LEU A 338 -24.83 -0.58 -2.79
CA LEU A 338 -25.56 -0.87 -4.02
C LEU A 338 -24.94 -2.05 -4.75
N VAL A 339 -25.73 -2.69 -5.60
CA VAL A 339 -25.28 -3.72 -6.53
C VAL A 339 -25.05 -3.07 -7.90
N LEU A 340 -23.87 -3.36 -8.45
CA LEU A 340 -23.40 -2.93 -9.76
C LEU A 340 -23.61 -4.07 -10.77
N LEU A 341 -24.27 -3.77 -11.87
CA LEU A 341 -24.61 -4.72 -12.94
C LEU A 341 -24.10 -4.20 -14.28
N ALA A 342 -23.56 -5.10 -15.10
CA ALA A 342 -23.34 -4.84 -16.51
C ALA A 342 -24.68 -4.61 -17.22
N THR A 343 -24.72 -3.75 -18.23
CA THR A 343 -25.93 -3.58 -19.06
C THR A 343 -26.00 -4.68 -20.13
N ASN A 344 -27.19 -5.04 -20.60
CA ASN A 344 -27.33 -6.07 -21.64
C ASN A 344 -26.93 -5.59 -23.05
N GLN A 345 -26.54 -4.32 -23.21
CA GLN A 345 -26.08 -3.74 -24.47
C GLN A 345 -24.61 -3.36 -24.33
N PRO A 346 -23.66 -4.27 -24.58
CA PRO A 346 -22.27 -3.88 -24.69
C PRO A 346 -22.17 -2.91 -25.86
N LYS A 347 -21.88 -1.63 -25.60
CA LYS A 347 -21.28 -0.80 -26.63
C LYS A 347 -19.96 -1.49 -26.98
N LEU A 348 -19.73 -1.77 -28.26
CA LEU A 348 -18.43 -2.24 -28.72
C LEU A 348 -17.41 -1.16 -28.37
N PHE A 349 -16.70 -1.36 -27.27
CA PHE A 349 -15.52 -0.57 -26.92
C PHE A 349 -14.45 -1.01 -27.92
N LEU A 350 -14.25 -0.20 -28.97
CA LEU A 350 -13.21 -0.39 -29.98
C LEU A 350 -11.82 -0.12 -29.40
#